data_AF-A0A7Y5C8D6-F1
#
_entry.id   AF-A0A7Y5C8D6-F1
#
_cell.length_a   1.000
_cell.length_b   1.000
_cell.length_c   1.000
_cell.angle_alpha   90.00
_cell.angle_beta   90.00
_cell.angle_gamma   90.00
#
_symmetry.space_group_name_H-M   'P 1'
#
loop_
_entity.id
_entity.type
_entity.pdbx_description
1 polymer ?
#
loop_
_entity_poly.entity_id
_entity_poly.type
_entity_poly.pdbx_seq_one_letter_code
_entity_poly.pdbx_strand_id
1 'polypeptide(L)'
;MSTMPPPPLPPTSRPKPPGLGSGQKTLIALAVVVTVALTALSLLFVLWTQRVTTSAEPQFGVLQEAKQRQTDRFDAYKDAVAGLPVGTLPIDWSCERNLKALAEGEFPFVLSLVNAYFSGGYQLHPLDLVEIARTLSAKSELSELESSIDPRTHSPVEIEKGLLSFLRASTELANLATAARNGIYYVEIDPTRSEWDYDYGDHGTLPPDRLAPAKLLNFRALLEARWGNVDDAVQAYRDSVLFAELVGGDPYLSNYATRHGIEWRADTALWELTARPDFTDSHLAAIHEALAPRENTSRLKELIIEDVDLAFPRTTSQADVNNPLVERMFSFTGVYNKEKTHETALRLASLVDKPYSEMKEAVERMDEETGSEHWYLGNAAYYARSARASQLMSTQTQHTLRVALALKRYKSERGAYPAALNELLPDNLDAIPTDPITELPIVYMPWEDGYFLFRPTAEIEEAESYAYEESPYDEEEYEVYSIGEGYRRQTLWHAKQ
;
A
#
# COMPACT_ATOMS: atom_id res chain seq x y z
N MET A 1 -39.15 23.57 -96.14
CA MET A 1 -39.30 22.13 -96.45
C MET A 1 -38.75 21.35 -95.27
N SER A 2 -39.63 20.74 -94.48
CA SER A 2 -39.26 19.86 -93.35
C SER A 2 -38.57 18.62 -93.86
N THR A 3 -37.36 18.36 -93.40
CA THR A 3 -36.65 17.10 -93.64
C THR A 3 -36.83 16.18 -92.43
N MET A 4 -37.48 15.04 -92.66
CA MET A 4 -37.65 13.97 -91.68
C MET A 4 -36.30 13.48 -91.13
N PRO A 5 -36.23 13.03 -89.87
CA PRO A 5 -35.03 12.40 -89.33
C PRO A 5 -34.77 11.05 -90.02
N PRO A 6 -33.50 10.67 -90.23
CA PRO A 6 -33.13 9.44 -90.89
C PRO A 6 -33.47 8.21 -90.03
N PRO A 7 -33.73 7.04 -90.67
CA PRO A 7 -34.06 5.80 -89.97
C PRO A 7 -32.91 5.32 -89.07
N PRO A 8 -33.20 4.60 -87.97
CA PRO A 8 -32.19 4.08 -87.07
C PRO A 8 -31.24 3.13 -87.82
N LEU A 9 -29.94 3.37 -87.64
CA LEU A 9 -28.90 2.52 -88.22
C LEU A 9 -29.06 1.08 -87.71
N PRO A 10 -28.85 0.07 -88.57
CA PRO A 10 -28.88 -1.33 -88.16
C PRO A 10 -27.82 -1.57 -87.07
N PRO A 11 -28.07 -2.48 -86.12
CA PRO A 11 -27.13 -2.77 -85.04
C PRO A 11 -25.80 -3.16 -85.66
N THR A 12 -24.81 -2.28 -85.53
CA THR A 12 -23.43 -2.57 -85.92
C THR A 12 -23.01 -3.77 -85.09
N SER A 13 -22.87 -4.92 -85.74
CA SER A 13 -22.30 -6.13 -85.14
C SER A 13 -20.90 -5.78 -84.66
N ARG A 14 -20.77 -5.43 -83.38
CA ARG A 14 -19.45 -5.18 -82.79
C ARG A 14 -18.63 -6.44 -83.03
N PRO A 15 -17.43 -6.33 -83.62
CA PRO A 15 -16.56 -7.48 -83.80
C PRO A 15 -16.39 -8.15 -82.45
N LYS A 16 -16.70 -9.45 -82.40
CA LYS A 16 -16.53 -10.27 -81.20
C LYS A 16 -15.06 -10.10 -80.80
N PRO A 17 -14.76 -9.60 -79.59
CA PRO A 17 -13.38 -9.42 -79.18
C PRO A 17 -12.66 -10.77 -79.32
N PRO A 18 -11.41 -10.79 -79.82
CA PRO A 18 -10.66 -12.03 -79.98
C PRO A 18 -10.68 -12.77 -78.64
N GLY A 19 -11.11 -14.04 -78.68
CA GLY A 19 -11.18 -14.85 -77.47
C GLY A 19 -9.81 -14.92 -76.84
N LEU A 20 -9.70 -14.49 -75.58
CA LEU A 20 -8.48 -14.63 -74.79
C LEU A 20 -7.99 -16.08 -74.88
N GLY A 21 -6.76 -16.25 -75.37
CA GLY A 21 -6.12 -17.57 -75.43
C GLY A 21 -6.05 -18.18 -74.03
N SER A 22 -6.02 -19.52 -73.94
CA SER A 22 -5.97 -20.23 -72.65
C SER A 22 -4.87 -19.70 -71.72
N GLY A 23 -3.70 -19.35 -72.25
CA GLY A 23 -2.61 -18.73 -71.49
C GLY A 23 -2.94 -17.35 -70.92
N GLN A 24 -3.67 -16.50 -71.67
CA GLN A 24 -4.08 -15.18 -71.17
C GLN A 24 -5.15 -15.29 -70.07
N LYS A 25 -6.06 -16.28 -70.17
CA LYS A 25 -7.03 -16.55 -69.10
C LYS A 25 -6.35 -16.99 -67.80
N THR A 26 -5.31 -17.83 -67.88
CA THR A 26 -4.52 -18.24 -66.71
C THR A 26 -3.77 -17.07 -66.09
N LEU A 27 -3.15 -16.20 -66.91
CA LEU A 27 -2.47 -14.99 -66.41
C LEU A 27 -3.43 -14.01 -65.73
N ILE A 28 -4.62 -13.81 -66.28
CA ILE A 28 -5.66 -12.96 -65.67
C ILE A 28 -6.14 -13.58 -64.35
N ALA A 29 -6.39 -14.89 -64.31
CA ALA A 29 -6.80 -15.57 -63.08
C ALA A 29 -5.72 -15.46 -61.99
N LEU A 30 -4.44 -15.65 -62.35
CA LEU A 30 -3.33 -15.50 -61.43
C LEU A 30 -3.21 -14.05 -60.92
N ALA A 31 -3.34 -13.06 -61.81
CA ALA A 31 -3.31 -11.65 -61.43
C ALA A 31 -4.45 -11.31 -60.46
N VAL A 32 -5.67 -11.79 -60.70
CA VAL A 32 -6.82 -11.59 -59.77
C VAL A 32 -6.54 -12.22 -58.41
N VAL A 33 -6.03 -13.45 -58.36
CA VAL A 33 -5.70 -14.14 -57.10
C VAL A 33 -4.63 -13.37 -56.32
N VAL A 34 -3.58 -12.90 -57.00
CA VAL A 34 -2.52 -12.09 -56.37
C VAL A 34 -3.08 -10.76 -55.86
N THR A 35 -3.92 -10.06 -56.63
CA THR A 35 -4.55 -8.81 -56.19
C THR A 35 -5.45 -9.02 -54.97
N VAL A 36 -6.25 -10.08 -54.95
CA VAL A 36 -7.11 -10.41 -53.79
C VAL A 36 -6.27 -10.73 -52.56
N ALA A 37 -5.20 -11.53 -52.71
CA ALA A 37 -4.30 -11.86 -51.61
C ALA A 37 -3.58 -10.63 -51.04
N LEU A 38 -3.08 -9.73 -51.90
CA LEU A 38 -2.46 -8.48 -51.48
C LEU A 38 -3.46 -7.56 -50.77
N THR A 39 -4.70 -7.46 -51.28
CA THR A 39 -5.75 -6.65 -50.65
C THR A 39 -6.12 -7.20 -49.26
N ALA A 40 -6.23 -8.52 -49.11
CA ALA A 40 -6.48 -9.16 -47.83
C ALA A 40 -5.34 -8.94 -46.83
N LEU A 41 -4.08 -9.05 -47.28
CA LEU A 41 -2.90 -8.76 -46.46
C LEU A 41 -2.86 -7.29 -46.02
N SER A 42 -3.17 -6.34 -46.93
CA SER A 42 -3.28 -4.92 -46.57
C SER A 42 -4.39 -4.66 -45.56
N LEU A 43 -5.54 -5.32 -45.68
CA LEU A 43 -6.63 -5.19 -44.72
C LEU A 43 -6.25 -5.75 -43.34
N LEU A 44 -5.59 -6.92 -43.31
CA LEU A 44 -5.06 -7.51 -42.08
C LEU A 44 -3.99 -6.61 -41.44
N PHE A 45 -3.13 -5.98 -42.23
CA PHE A 45 -2.15 -5.01 -41.73
C PHE A 45 -2.82 -3.74 -41.17
N VAL A 46 -3.87 -3.22 -41.82
CA VAL A 46 -4.65 -2.08 -41.29
C VAL A 46 -5.37 -2.45 -40.00
N LEU A 47 -5.99 -3.63 -39.92
CA LEU A 47 -6.65 -4.09 -38.70
C LEU A 47 -5.65 -4.38 -37.58
N TRP A 48 -4.48 -4.92 -37.91
CA TRP A 48 -3.39 -5.12 -36.96
C TRP A 48 -2.84 -3.79 -36.45
N THR A 49 -2.53 -2.83 -37.34
CA THR A 49 -2.07 -1.49 -36.95
C THR A 49 -3.12 -0.74 -36.16
N GLN A 50 -4.40 -0.76 -36.54
CA GLN A 50 -5.47 -0.17 -35.75
C GLN A 50 -5.58 -0.81 -34.38
N ARG A 51 -5.48 -2.14 -34.27
CA ARG A 51 -5.51 -2.86 -32.99
C ARG A 51 -4.32 -2.45 -32.12
N VAL A 52 -3.11 -2.39 -32.68
CA VAL A 52 -1.89 -1.97 -31.97
C VAL A 52 -1.96 -0.50 -31.55
N THR A 53 -2.46 0.41 -32.39
CA THR A 53 -2.54 1.83 -32.03
C THR A 53 -3.65 2.12 -31.03
N THR A 54 -4.81 1.47 -31.15
CA THR A 54 -5.93 1.65 -30.20
C THR A 54 -5.66 0.98 -28.85
N SER A 55 -4.86 -0.09 -28.80
CA SER A 55 -4.45 -0.69 -27.52
C SER A 55 -3.34 0.08 -26.82
N ALA A 56 -2.49 0.81 -27.55
CA ALA A 56 -1.36 1.53 -26.97
C ALA A 56 -1.72 2.91 -26.39
N GLU A 57 -2.74 3.60 -26.93
CA GLU A 57 -3.05 4.98 -26.57
C GLU A 57 -3.44 5.20 -25.09
N PRO A 58 -4.26 4.33 -24.44
CA PRO A 58 -4.58 4.48 -23.02
C PRO A 58 -3.37 4.30 -22.09
N GLN A 59 -2.40 3.48 -22.51
CA GLN A 59 -1.25 3.08 -21.69
C GLN A 59 -0.24 4.23 -21.53
N PHE A 60 -0.09 5.07 -22.57
CA PHE A 60 0.77 6.25 -22.49
C PHE A 60 0.20 7.34 -21.58
N GLY A 61 -1.11 7.40 -21.39
CA GLY A 61 -1.77 8.39 -20.52
C GLY A 61 -1.35 8.23 -19.06
N VAL A 62 -1.49 7.01 -18.52
CA VAL A 62 -1.18 6.71 -17.10
C VAL A 62 0.28 7.02 -16.78
N LEU A 63 1.20 6.72 -17.70
CA LEU A 63 2.63 7.01 -17.53
C LEU A 63 2.96 8.50 -17.49
N GLN A 64 2.38 9.27 -18.41
CA GLN A 64 2.58 10.71 -18.43
C GLN A 64 1.97 11.35 -17.18
N GLU A 65 0.80 10.88 -16.74
CA GLU A 65 0.18 11.32 -15.50
C GLU A 65 1.03 10.98 -14.27
N ALA A 66 1.58 9.77 -14.18
CA ALA A 66 2.46 9.37 -13.08
C ALA A 66 3.72 10.23 -13.00
N LYS A 67 4.35 10.49 -14.16
CA LYS A 67 5.50 11.38 -14.26
C LYS A 67 5.14 12.82 -13.92
N GLN A 68 3.97 13.29 -14.36
CA GLN A 68 3.46 14.60 -14.00
C GLN A 68 3.22 14.69 -12.50
N ARG A 69 2.58 13.69 -11.88
CA ARG A 69 2.41 13.58 -10.42
C ARG A 69 3.74 13.64 -9.68
N GLN A 70 4.77 12.93 -10.13
CA GLN A 70 6.09 12.99 -9.52
C GLN A 70 6.70 14.41 -9.62
N THR A 71 6.53 15.07 -10.77
CA THR A 71 6.97 16.45 -11.00
C THR A 71 6.21 17.40 -10.09
N ASP A 72 4.89 17.30 -10.04
CA ASP A 72 4.00 18.11 -9.20
C ASP A 72 4.35 17.92 -7.72
N ARG A 73 4.68 16.70 -7.28
CA ARG A 73 5.12 16.43 -5.90
C ARG A 73 6.46 17.09 -5.60
N PHE A 74 7.42 17.04 -6.53
CA PHE A 74 8.70 17.71 -6.35
C PHE A 74 8.55 19.24 -6.31
N ASP A 75 7.68 19.79 -7.16
CA ASP A 75 7.34 21.22 -7.16
C ASP A 75 6.65 21.62 -5.85
N ALA A 76 5.64 20.86 -5.39
CA ALA A 76 4.99 21.07 -4.10
C ALA A 76 5.97 20.97 -2.93
N TYR A 77 6.93 20.04 -2.97
CA TYR A 77 8.00 19.94 -1.98
C TYR A 77 8.87 21.21 -1.96
N LYS A 78 9.32 21.71 -3.12
CA LYS A 78 10.11 22.94 -3.20
C LYS A 78 9.34 24.15 -2.69
N ASP A 79 8.06 24.26 -3.05
CA ASP A 79 7.19 25.34 -2.59
C ASP A 79 6.99 25.28 -1.07
N ALA A 80 6.78 24.09 -0.52
CA ALA A 80 6.67 23.88 0.92
C ALA A 80 7.95 24.26 1.67
N VAL A 81 9.12 23.86 1.17
CA VAL A 81 10.43 24.25 1.73
C VAL A 81 10.65 25.76 1.65
N ALA A 82 10.28 26.40 0.53
CA ALA A 82 10.41 27.85 0.35
C ALA A 82 9.46 28.66 1.25
N GLY A 83 8.31 28.08 1.60
CA GLY A 83 7.32 28.69 2.49
C GLY A 83 7.64 28.57 3.98
N LEU A 84 8.64 27.77 4.38
CA LEU A 84 8.98 27.59 5.78
C LEU A 84 9.59 28.85 6.41
N PRO A 85 9.20 29.21 7.65
CA PRO A 85 9.94 30.18 8.43
C PRO A 85 11.41 29.77 8.60
N VAL A 86 12.31 30.76 8.56
CA VAL A 86 13.75 30.52 8.78
C VAL A 86 13.97 29.86 10.14
N GLY A 87 14.65 28.72 10.14
CA GLY A 87 14.96 27.95 11.35
C GLY A 87 13.95 26.86 11.71
N THR A 88 12.86 26.66 10.93
CA THR A 88 11.91 25.56 11.16
C THR A 88 12.53 24.17 10.94
N LEU A 89 13.42 24.05 9.94
CA LEU A 89 14.25 22.86 9.72
C LEU A 89 15.72 23.31 9.56
N PRO A 90 16.71 22.44 9.81
CA PRO A 90 18.11 22.71 9.47
C PRO A 90 18.26 23.10 8.00
N ILE A 91 19.17 24.04 7.69
CA ILE A 91 19.39 24.56 6.32
C ILE A 91 19.75 23.43 5.33
N ASP A 92 20.41 22.41 5.82
CA ASP A 92 20.86 21.23 5.07
C ASP A 92 19.98 20.00 5.30
N TRP A 93 18.78 20.19 5.86
CA TRP A 93 17.84 19.09 6.09
C TRP A 93 17.41 18.46 4.76
N SER A 94 17.47 17.13 4.69
CA SER A 94 16.81 16.34 3.66
C SER A 94 16.11 15.16 4.28
N CYS A 95 14.99 14.74 3.67
CA CYS A 95 14.23 13.60 4.14
C CYS A 95 15.11 12.34 4.16
N GLU A 96 15.85 12.07 3.08
CA GLU A 96 16.75 10.92 2.99
C GLU A 96 17.81 10.91 4.10
N ARG A 97 18.45 12.05 4.39
CA ARG A 97 19.45 12.12 5.46
C ARG A 97 18.84 11.88 6.84
N ASN A 98 17.65 12.43 7.07
CA ASN A 98 16.94 12.26 8.32
C ASN A 98 16.48 10.80 8.51
N LEU A 99 15.91 10.18 7.48
CA LEU A 99 15.56 8.76 7.46
C LEU A 99 16.79 7.89 7.70
N LYS A 100 17.90 8.19 7.04
CA LYS A 100 19.18 7.52 7.24
C LYS A 100 19.70 7.66 8.68
N ALA A 101 19.63 8.85 9.27
CA ALA A 101 20.00 9.08 10.67
C ALA A 101 19.05 8.41 11.68
N LEU A 102 17.81 8.12 11.30
CA LEU A 102 16.88 7.32 12.11
C LEU A 102 17.11 5.81 11.92
N ALA A 103 17.62 5.40 10.75
CA ALA A 103 18.00 4.01 10.48
C ALA A 103 19.41 3.68 11.03
N GLU A 104 20.29 4.66 11.12
CA GLU A 104 21.69 4.53 11.52
C GLU A 104 21.95 5.34 12.80
N GLY A 105 22.54 4.74 13.84
CA GLY A 105 22.87 5.46 15.09
C GLY A 105 22.44 4.71 16.36
N GLU A 106 21.84 5.42 17.32
CA GLU A 106 21.29 4.82 18.55
C GLU A 106 19.88 4.22 18.34
N PHE A 107 19.22 4.58 17.24
CA PHE A 107 17.86 4.14 16.93
C PHE A 107 17.71 2.63 16.65
N PRO A 108 18.65 1.88 16.06
CA PRO A 108 18.52 0.43 15.93
C PRO A 108 18.27 -0.30 17.26
N PHE A 109 18.89 0.18 18.35
CA PHE A 109 18.65 -0.35 19.69
C PHE A 109 17.24 0.00 20.18
N VAL A 110 16.84 1.28 20.05
CA VAL A 110 15.49 1.73 20.38
C VAL A 110 14.43 1.00 19.56
N LEU A 111 14.66 0.80 18.26
CA LEU A 111 13.79 0.05 17.36
C LEU A 111 13.67 -1.41 17.78
N SER A 112 14.75 -2.02 18.28
CA SER A 112 14.71 -3.38 18.81
C SER A 112 13.82 -3.46 20.06
N LEU A 113 13.94 -2.49 20.98
CA LEU A 113 13.04 -2.36 22.13
C LEU A 113 11.58 -2.14 21.71
N VAL A 114 11.36 -1.28 20.71
CA VAL A 114 10.02 -1.00 20.16
C VAL A 114 9.43 -2.24 19.47
N ASN A 115 10.23 -2.99 18.73
CA ASN A 115 9.78 -4.24 18.09
C ASN A 115 9.41 -5.29 19.14
N ALA A 116 10.26 -5.49 20.15
CA ALA A 116 9.97 -6.36 21.29
C ALA A 116 8.65 -5.97 21.97
N TYR A 117 8.48 -4.67 22.23
CA TYR A 117 7.25 -4.15 22.82
C TYR A 117 6.00 -4.47 22.00
N PHE A 118 6.05 -4.28 20.68
CA PHE A 118 4.92 -4.58 19.80
C PHE A 118 4.64 -6.09 19.72
N SER A 119 5.69 -6.92 19.66
CA SER A 119 5.56 -8.39 19.64
C SER A 119 4.99 -8.95 20.94
N GLY A 120 5.32 -8.35 22.09
CA GLY A 120 4.82 -8.73 23.42
C GLY A 120 3.36 -8.38 23.70
N GLY A 121 2.64 -7.80 22.73
CA GLY A 121 1.25 -7.36 22.92
C GLY A 121 1.14 -6.08 23.75
N TYR A 122 1.97 -5.08 23.44
CA TYR A 122 1.99 -3.76 24.08
C TYR A 122 2.47 -3.76 25.54
N GLN A 123 3.22 -4.80 25.90
CA GLN A 123 3.94 -4.95 27.15
C GLN A 123 5.35 -5.44 26.82
N LEU A 124 6.36 -4.89 27.50
CA LEU A 124 7.72 -5.44 27.42
C LEU A 124 7.74 -6.78 28.15
N HIS A 125 7.73 -7.88 27.39
CA HIS A 125 7.79 -9.19 27.99
C HIS A 125 9.19 -9.39 28.61
N PRO A 126 9.30 -9.97 29.83
CA PRO A 126 10.61 -10.19 30.46
C PRO A 126 11.60 -10.97 29.58
N LEU A 127 11.13 -11.88 28.73
CA LEU A 127 12.01 -12.62 27.80
C LEU A 127 12.61 -11.74 26.71
N ASP A 128 11.86 -10.77 26.18
CA ASP A 128 12.39 -9.85 25.17
C ASP A 128 13.44 -8.92 25.80
N LEU A 129 13.20 -8.50 27.04
CA LEU A 129 14.16 -7.72 27.82
C LEU A 129 15.45 -8.50 28.09
N VAL A 130 15.37 -9.83 28.26
CA VAL A 130 16.55 -10.70 28.41
C VAL A 130 17.35 -10.78 27.11
N GLU A 131 16.68 -10.88 25.95
CA GLU A 131 17.38 -10.91 24.65
C GLU A 131 18.11 -9.59 24.41
N ILE A 132 17.43 -8.48 24.66
CA ILE A 132 17.98 -7.13 24.52
C ILE A 132 19.14 -6.92 25.52
N ALA A 133 18.99 -7.38 26.76
CA ALA A 133 20.06 -7.38 27.76
C ALA A 133 21.29 -8.19 27.31
N ARG A 134 21.08 -9.30 26.59
CA ARG A 134 22.17 -10.12 26.04
C ARG A 134 22.92 -9.37 24.95
N THR A 135 22.21 -8.70 24.04
CA THR A 135 22.82 -7.84 23.01
C THR A 135 23.63 -6.70 23.64
N LEU A 136 23.11 -6.05 24.68
CA LEU A 136 23.81 -4.98 25.40
C LEU A 136 25.04 -5.50 26.16
N SER A 137 24.99 -6.71 26.70
CA SER A 137 26.10 -7.30 27.46
C SER A 137 27.30 -7.67 26.58
N ALA A 138 27.12 -7.76 25.27
CA ALA A 138 28.21 -7.91 24.32
C ALA A 138 28.98 -6.60 24.05
N LYS A 139 28.42 -5.44 24.46
CA LYS A 139 29.08 -4.13 24.34
C LYS A 139 29.91 -3.84 25.59
N SER A 140 31.13 -3.34 25.39
CA SER A 140 32.03 -2.96 26.50
C SER A 140 31.66 -1.63 27.14
N GLU A 141 31.02 -0.73 26.40
CA GLU A 141 30.57 0.58 26.85
C GLU A 141 29.16 0.81 26.30
N LEU A 142 28.26 1.28 27.17
CA LEU A 142 26.91 1.70 26.81
C LEU A 142 26.87 3.21 26.60
N SER A 143 26.07 3.67 25.65
CA SER A 143 25.76 5.10 25.56
C SER A 143 24.95 5.59 26.76
N GLU A 144 24.81 6.92 26.90
CA GLU A 144 23.98 7.52 27.94
C GLU A 144 22.52 7.08 27.81
N LEU A 145 22.01 7.03 26.58
CA LEU A 145 20.69 6.49 26.28
C LEU A 145 20.60 5.03 26.71
N GLU A 146 21.50 4.17 26.23
CA GLU A 146 21.50 2.74 26.53
C GLU A 146 21.56 2.45 28.03
N SER A 147 22.31 3.27 28.78
CA SER A 147 22.38 3.19 30.24
C SER A 147 21.05 3.59 30.90
N SER A 148 20.35 4.60 30.38
CA SER A 148 19.08 5.09 30.92
C SER A 148 17.88 4.15 30.69
N ILE A 149 18.02 3.20 29.76
CA ILE A 149 16.99 2.21 29.42
C ILE A 149 17.49 0.77 29.51
N ASP A 150 18.55 0.53 30.29
CA ASP A 150 19.17 -0.79 30.45
C ASP A 150 18.19 -1.75 31.17
N PRO A 151 17.67 -2.78 30.48
CA PRO A 151 16.70 -3.71 31.06
C PRO A 151 17.25 -4.59 32.18
N ARG A 152 18.57 -4.61 32.40
CA ARG A 152 19.21 -5.34 33.50
C ARG A 152 19.07 -4.60 34.83
N THR A 153 18.94 -3.28 34.77
CA THR A 153 19.00 -2.39 35.94
C THR A 153 17.73 -1.57 36.14
N HIS A 154 16.87 -1.48 35.13
CA HIS A 154 15.64 -0.71 35.14
C HIS A 154 14.40 -1.61 35.05
N SER A 155 13.34 -1.22 35.75
CA SER A 155 12.01 -1.80 35.58
C SER A 155 11.40 -1.42 34.22
N PRO A 156 10.40 -2.18 33.69
CA PRO A 156 9.72 -1.82 32.45
C PRO A 156 9.17 -0.37 32.44
N VAL A 157 8.70 0.13 33.58
CA VAL A 157 8.22 1.51 33.75
C VAL A 157 9.35 2.53 33.57
N GLU A 158 10.52 2.27 34.14
CA GLU A 158 11.68 3.17 34.01
C GLU A 158 12.21 3.16 32.57
N ILE A 159 12.24 1.99 31.92
CA ILE A 159 12.58 1.85 30.50
C ILE A 159 11.62 2.68 29.64
N GLU A 160 10.31 2.59 29.87
CA GLU A 160 9.31 3.38 29.12
C GLU A 160 9.50 4.90 29.31
N LYS A 161 9.82 5.36 30.52
CA LYS A 161 10.10 6.78 30.78
C LYS A 161 11.38 7.26 30.12
N GLY A 162 12.43 6.45 30.15
CA GLY A 162 13.70 6.74 29.47
C GLY A 162 13.50 6.81 27.95
N LEU A 163 12.77 5.83 27.39
CA LEU A 163 12.38 5.82 25.97
C LEU A 163 11.56 7.05 25.59
N LEU A 164 10.54 7.42 26.38
CA LEU A 164 9.74 8.61 26.11
C LEU A 164 10.60 9.88 26.13
N SER A 165 11.49 10.00 27.11
CA SER A 165 12.41 11.14 27.25
C SER A 165 13.33 11.26 26.03
N PHE A 166 13.87 10.13 25.57
CA PHE A 166 14.67 10.07 24.34
C PHE A 166 13.87 10.48 23.09
N LEU A 167 12.67 9.94 22.89
CA LEU A 167 11.83 10.26 21.73
C LEU A 167 11.43 11.73 21.70
N ARG A 168 11.24 12.37 22.86
CA ARG A 168 11.00 13.81 22.98
C ARG A 168 12.24 14.65 22.66
N ALA A 169 13.41 14.18 23.04
CA ALA A 169 14.68 14.87 22.82
C ALA A 169 15.25 14.66 21.40
N SER A 170 14.77 13.66 20.64
CA SER A 170 15.25 13.38 19.29
C SER A 170 14.94 14.55 18.34
N THR A 171 16.00 15.19 17.88
CA THR A 171 15.92 16.25 16.86
C THR A 171 15.51 15.68 15.51
N GLU A 172 15.94 14.45 15.19
CA GLU A 172 15.60 13.75 13.96
C GLU A 172 14.10 13.50 13.86
N LEU A 173 13.50 12.95 14.92
CA LEU A 173 12.07 12.65 14.99
C LEU A 173 11.23 13.94 15.00
N ALA A 174 11.67 14.97 15.71
CA ALA A 174 11.03 16.29 15.72
C ALA A 174 11.06 16.96 14.34
N ASN A 175 12.20 16.89 13.64
CA ASN A 175 12.34 17.40 12.28
C ASN A 175 11.44 16.61 11.31
N LEU A 176 11.35 15.28 11.44
CA LEU A 176 10.48 14.47 10.61
C LEU A 176 9.01 14.82 10.82
N ALA A 177 8.55 14.92 12.07
CA ALA A 177 7.20 15.34 12.40
C ALA A 177 6.89 16.74 11.83
N THR A 178 7.83 17.67 11.96
CA THR A 178 7.71 19.03 11.41
C THR A 178 7.61 19.00 9.88
N ALA A 179 8.46 18.21 9.23
CA ALA A 179 8.43 18.03 7.79
C ALA A 179 7.09 17.43 7.34
N ALA A 180 6.59 16.42 8.04
CA ALA A 180 5.30 15.79 7.74
C ALA A 180 4.14 16.77 7.81
N ARG A 181 4.07 17.59 8.86
CA ARG A 181 3.04 18.65 9.03
C ARG A 181 3.04 19.70 7.93
N ASN A 182 4.19 19.94 7.30
CA ASN A 182 4.35 20.93 6.24
C ASN A 182 4.32 20.30 4.84
N GLY A 183 4.01 19.00 4.72
CA GLY A 183 4.02 18.30 3.43
C GLY A 183 5.41 18.16 2.81
N ILE A 184 6.47 18.31 3.61
CA ILE A 184 7.86 18.29 3.16
C ILE A 184 8.34 16.85 3.19
N TYR A 185 8.02 16.13 2.12
CA TYR A 185 8.50 14.78 1.90
C TYR A 185 8.83 14.58 0.44
N TYR A 186 10.11 14.41 0.17
CA TYR A 186 10.60 14.02 -1.13
C TYR A 186 11.83 13.15 -0.93
N VAL A 187 11.73 11.91 -1.42
CA VAL A 187 12.88 11.03 -1.60
C VAL A 187 13.18 11.09 -3.08
N GLU A 188 14.35 11.62 -3.43
CA GLU A 188 14.76 11.70 -4.83
C GLU A 188 14.90 10.28 -5.36
N ILE A 189 14.02 9.94 -6.31
CA ILE A 189 14.14 8.71 -7.07
C ILE A 189 15.15 9.02 -8.15
N ASP A 190 16.42 8.63 -7.94
CA ASP A 190 17.44 8.70 -8.97
C ASP A 190 17.09 7.69 -10.07
N PRO A 191 16.59 8.14 -11.24
CA PRO A 191 16.18 7.22 -12.30
C PRO A 191 17.39 6.62 -13.04
N THR A 192 18.61 7.05 -12.73
CA THR A 192 19.86 6.57 -13.32
C THR A 192 20.57 5.54 -12.47
N ARG A 193 20.28 5.49 -11.16
CA ARG A 193 20.59 4.33 -10.34
C ARG A 193 19.75 3.18 -10.85
N SER A 194 20.42 2.13 -11.34
CA SER A 194 19.68 0.93 -11.72
C SER A 194 19.02 0.38 -10.46
N GLU A 195 17.81 -0.18 -10.59
CA GLU A 195 17.16 -0.93 -9.51
C GLU A 195 18.09 -2.03 -8.94
N TRP A 196 19.13 -2.40 -9.70
CA TRP A 196 20.19 -3.35 -9.39
C TRP A 196 21.41 -2.76 -8.65
N ASP A 197 21.57 -1.43 -8.58
CA ASP A 197 22.58 -0.76 -7.74
C ASP A 197 22.14 -0.67 -6.27
N TYR A 198 20.86 -0.94 -6.00
CA TYR A 198 20.46 -1.39 -4.67
C TYR A 198 20.98 -2.81 -4.54
N ASP A 199 22.08 -2.95 -3.80
CA ASP A 199 22.76 -4.21 -3.55
C ASP A 199 21.70 -5.29 -3.26
N TYR A 200 21.52 -6.21 -4.21
CA TYR A 200 20.47 -7.22 -4.15
C TYR A 200 20.60 -8.07 -2.87
N GLY A 201 21.72 -8.04 -2.14
CA GLY A 201 21.81 -8.63 -0.80
C GLY A 201 20.82 -8.07 0.24
N ASP A 202 20.24 -6.88 0.01
CA ASP A 202 19.22 -6.24 0.84
C ASP A 202 17.87 -6.16 0.09
N HIS A 203 17.49 -7.30 -0.54
CA HIS A 203 16.29 -7.49 -1.36
C HIS A 203 15.04 -6.76 -0.80
N GLY A 204 14.66 -5.64 -1.41
CA GLY A 204 13.34 -5.03 -1.22
C GLY A 204 13.23 -3.96 -0.13
N THR A 205 14.32 -3.55 0.50
CA THR A 205 14.29 -2.33 1.32
C THR A 205 14.29 -1.12 0.39
N LEU A 206 13.07 -0.63 0.17
CA LEU A 206 12.81 0.78 -0.14
C LEU A 206 13.83 1.72 0.57
N PRO A 207 14.15 2.91 0.00
CA PRO A 207 15.03 3.92 0.60
C PRO A 207 14.83 4.03 2.13
N PRO A 208 15.89 4.35 2.91
CA PRO A 208 16.09 3.97 4.33
C PRO A 208 14.80 3.72 5.11
N ASP A 209 14.70 2.51 5.69
CA ASP A 209 13.55 1.93 6.40
C ASP A 209 12.52 2.98 6.86
N ARG A 210 11.52 3.26 6.02
CA ARG A 210 10.40 4.19 6.33
C ARG A 210 9.55 3.66 7.49
N LEU A 211 9.62 2.37 7.83
CA LEU A 211 8.88 1.81 8.95
C LEU A 211 9.53 2.18 10.29
N ALA A 212 10.85 2.32 10.35
CA ALA A 212 11.55 2.76 11.56
C ALA A 212 11.03 4.09 12.13
N PRO A 213 11.06 5.22 11.39
CA PRO A 213 10.53 6.49 11.89
C PRO A 213 9.06 6.41 12.27
N ALA A 214 8.26 5.71 11.47
CA ALA A 214 6.85 5.49 11.77
C ALA A 214 6.64 4.72 13.08
N LYS A 215 7.42 3.65 13.32
CA LYS A 215 7.40 2.91 14.59
C LYS A 215 7.74 3.83 15.75
N LEU A 216 8.73 4.72 15.60
CA LEU A 216 9.13 5.68 16.63
C LEU A 216 8.03 6.72 16.91
N LEU A 217 7.39 7.28 15.87
CA LEU A 217 6.25 8.21 16.02
C LEU A 217 5.06 7.53 16.71
N ASN A 218 4.72 6.31 16.29
CA ASN A 218 3.64 5.52 16.87
C ASN A 218 3.91 5.17 18.32
N PHE A 219 5.14 4.74 18.61
CA PHE A 219 5.54 4.38 19.96
C PHE A 219 5.58 5.61 20.87
N ARG A 220 6.00 6.78 20.36
CA ARG A 220 5.86 8.04 21.08
C ARG A 220 4.41 8.32 21.41
N ALA A 221 3.49 8.25 20.44
CA ALA A 221 2.06 8.47 20.68
C ALA A 221 1.52 7.56 21.80
N LEU A 222 1.90 6.29 21.78
CA LEU A 222 1.53 5.32 22.82
C LEU A 222 2.09 5.68 24.21
N LEU A 223 3.39 5.99 24.29
CA LEU A 223 4.02 6.33 25.57
C LEU A 223 3.46 7.65 26.13
N GLU A 224 3.25 8.67 25.29
CA GLU A 224 2.61 9.92 25.69
C GLU A 224 1.22 9.66 26.27
N ALA A 225 0.44 8.80 25.61
CA ALA A 225 -0.88 8.38 26.09
C ALA A 225 -0.79 7.76 27.48
N ARG A 226 0.08 6.77 27.65
CA ARG A 226 0.23 6.01 28.89
C ARG A 226 0.64 6.91 30.06
N TRP A 227 1.52 7.87 29.81
CA TRP A 227 2.03 8.80 30.82
C TRP A 227 1.14 10.04 31.03
N GLY A 228 -0.05 10.08 30.42
CA GLY A 228 -1.06 11.12 30.67
C GLY A 228 -0.87 12.43 29.89
N ASN A 229 0.02 12.44 28.89
CA ASN A 229 0.27 13.60 28.04
C ASN A 229 -0.62 13.51 26.80
N VAL A 230 -1.95 13.66 27.00
CA VAL A 230 -2.94 13.39 25.93
C VAL A 230 -2.74 14.30 24.70
N ASP A 231 -2.43 15.58 24.91
CA ASP A 231 -2.15 16.52 23.82
C ASP A 231 -0.98 16.05 22.93
N ASP A 232 0.14 15.69 23.56
CA ASP A 232 1.35 15.20 22.88
C ASP A 232 1.07 13.87 22.16
N ALA A 233 0.25 13.01 22.77
CA ALA A 233 -0.13 11.72 22.20
C ALA A 233 -0.99 11.88 20.94
N VAL A 234 -2.00 12.74 20.99
CA VAL A 234 -2.85 13.07 19.84
C VAL A 234 -2.00 13.69 18.73
N GLN A 235 -1.09 14.61 19.08
CA GLN A 235 -0.21 15.22 18.08
C GLN A 235 0.74 14.20 17.45
N ALA A 236 1.38 13.32 18.22
CA ALA A 236 2.26 12.28 17.70
C ALA A 236 1.51 11.27 16.82
N TYR A 237 0.26 10.94 17.16
CA TYR A 237 -0.62 10.14 16.29
C TYR A 237 -0.85 10.84 14.94
N ARG A 238 -1.22 12.13 14.96
CA ARG A 238 -1.42 12.92 13.74
C ARG A 238 -0.16 13.00 12.89
N ASP A 239 1.00 13.19 13.51
CA ASP A 239 2.28 13.23 12.82
C ASP A 239 2.57 11.90 12.09
N SER A 240 2.24 10.78 12.73
CA SER A 240 2.38 9.45 12.11
C SER A 240 1.43 9.25 10.93
N VAL A 241 0.17 9.68 11.05
CA VAL A 241 -0.81 9.61 9.95
C VAL A 241 -0.36 10.48 8.78
N LEU A 242 0.07 11.71 9.02
CA LEU A 242 0.59 12.61 7.99
C LEU A 242 1.84 12.02 7.31
N PHE A 243 2.74 11.43 8.10
CA PHE A 243 3.91 10.74 7.55
C PHE A 243 3.51 9.55 6.66
N ALA A 244 2.50 8.77 7.07
CA ALA A 244 1.97 7.67 6.26
C ALA A 244 1.40 8.15 4.92
N GLU A 245 0.65 9.27 4.92
CA GLU A 245 0.12 9.87 3.70
C GLU A 245 1.23 10.28 2.73
N LEU A 246 2.31 10.88 3.25
CA LEU A 246 3.45 11.30 2.45
C LEU A 246 4.20 10.11 1.85
N VAL A 247 4.37 9.02 2.61
CA VAL A 247 4.94 7.75 2.13
C VAL A 247 4.06 7.14 1.03
N GLY A 248 2.74 7.14 1.20
CA GLY A 248 1.82 6.58 0.19
C GLY A 248 1.67 7.41 -1.08
N GLY A 249 2.23 8.63 -1.12
CA GLY A 249 2.33 9.42 -2.34
C GLY A 249 3.36 8.87 -3.32
N ASP A 250 4.30 8.03 -2.87
CA ASP A 250 5.36 7.47 -3.70
C ASP A 250 4.82 6.49 -4.76
N PRO A 251 5.46 6.40 -5.95
CA PRO A 251 4.92 5.66 -7.08
C PRO A 251 5.17 4.14 -7.01
N TYR A 252 5.48 3.62 -5.82
CA TYR A 252 5.79 2.20 -5.61
C TYR A 252 4.66 1.51 -4.88
N LEU A 253 4.28 0.34 -5.37
CA LEU A 253 3.21 -0.46 -4.77
C LEU A 253 3.56 -0.90 -3.34
N SER A 254 4.83 -1.20 -3.09
CA SER A 254 5.36 -1.52 -1.76
C SER A 254 5.19 -0.35 -0.77
N ASN A 255 5.40 0.90 -1.21
CA ASN A 255 5.19 2.08 -0.37
C ASN A 255 3.74 2.27 0.04
N TYR A 256 2.78 1.85 -0.78
CA TYR A 256 1.38 1.87 -0.42
C TYR A 256 1.05 0.86 0.68
N ALA A 257 1.62 -0.34 0.59
CA ALA A 257 1.53 -1.32 1.67
C ALA A 257 2.22 -0.79 2.95
N THR A 258 3.40 -0.16 2.82
CA THR A 258 4.13 0.49 3.92
C THR A 258 3.26 1.55 4.58
N ARG A 259 2.63 2.46 3.81
CA ARG A 259 1.69 3.47 4.33
C ARG A 259 0.64 2.84 5.24
N HIS A 260 -0.06 1.82 4.75
CA HIS A 260 -1.12 1.18 5.56
C HIS A 260 -0.55 0.43 6.77
N GLY A 261 0.67 -0.10 6.67
CA GLY A 261 1.40 -0.64 7.81
C GLY A 261 1.77 0.42 8.86
N ILE A 262 2.01 1.67 8.45
CA ILE A 262 2.23 2.82 9.35
C ILE A 262 0.90 3.21 10.01
N GLU A 263 -0.15 3.39 9.20
CA GLU A 263 -1.50 3.75 9.66
C GLU A 263 -2.03 2.75 10.67
N TRP A 264 -1.97 1.44 10.38
CA TRP A 264 -2.44 0.40 11.28
C TRP A 264 -1.74 0.44 12.65
N ARG A 265 -0.43 0.70 12.67
CA ARG A 265 0.32 0.84 13.93
C ARG A 265 -0.06 2.11 14.69
N ALA A 266 -0.28 3.22 13.98
CA ALA A 266 -0.75 4.46 14.56
C ALA A 266 -2.13 4.27 15.20
N ASP A 267 -3.04 3.64 14.45
CA ASP A 267 -4.39 3.32 14.86
C ASP A 267 -4.38 2.36 16.06
N THR A 268 -3.36 1.50 16.18
CA THR A 268 -3.22 0.68 17.39
C THR A 268 -2.80 1.46 18.62
N ALA A 269 -1.88 2.42 18.49
CA ALA A 269 -1.58 3.35 19.59
C ALA A 269 -2.81 4.18 19.99
N LEU A 270 -3.69 4.48 19.04
CA LEU A 270 -4.93 5.19 19.29
C LEU A 270 -5.94 4.39 20.13
N TRP A 271 -5.93 3.06 20.08
CA TRP A 271 -6.78 2.23 20.95
C TRP A 271 -6.51 2.49 22.43
N GLU A 272 -5.24 2.52 22.83
CA GLU A 272 -4.80 2.82 24.19
C GLU A 272 -5.20 4.24 24.62
N LEU A 273 -5.12 5.20 23.69
CA LEU A 273 -5.66 6.54 23.88
C LEU A 273 -7.17 6.51 24.15
N THR A 274 -7.94 5.75 23.37
CA THR A 274 -9.40 5.70 23.57
C THR A 274 -9.82 5.15 24.94
N ALA A 275 -9.00 4.32 25.60
CA ALA A 275 -9.29 3.78 26.92
C ALA A 275 -9.21 4.83 28.05
N ARG A 276 -8.52 5.95 27.84
CA ARG A 276 -8.26 6.91 28.93
C ARG A 276 -9.46 7.81 29.29
N PRO A 277 -9.67 8.18 30.55
CA PRO A 277 -10.81 9.01 30.94
C PRO A 277 -10.65 10.51 30.63
N ASP A 278 -9.44 10.99 30.32
CA ASP A 278 -9.05 12.42 30.26
C ASP A 278 -9.14 13.04 28.85
N PHE A 279 -10.01 12.51 27.98
CA PHE A 279 -10.22 13.07 26.65
C PHE A 279 -11.15 14.29 26.67
N THR A 280 -10.72 15.38 26.05
CA THR A 280 -11.57 16.55 25.77
C THR A 280 -12.28 16.38 24.43
N ASP A 281 -13.37 17.12 24.21
CA ASP A 281 -14.05 17.18 22.91
C ASP A 281 -13.11 17.63 21.79
N SER A 282 -12.15 18.51 22.10
CA SER A 282 -11.12 18.94 21.15
C SER A 282 -10.20 17.80 20.74
N HIS A 283 -9.82 16.91 21.67
CA HIS A 283 -9.02 15.73 21.36
C HIS A 283 -9.79 14.76 20.48
N LEU A 284 -11.07 14.51 20.81
CA LEU A 284 -11.94 13.64 20.03
C LEU A 284 -12.14 14.18 18.60
N ALA A 285 -12.33 15.48 18.45
CA ALA A 285 -12.45 16.13 17.14
C ALA A 285 -11.17 16.00 16.31
N ALA A 286 -9.99 16.24 16.92
CA ALA A 286 -8.70 16.12 16.25
C ALA A 286 -8.40 14.68 15.80
N ILE A 287 -8.75 13.68 16.62
CA ILE A 287 -8.63 12.27 16.26
C ILE A 287 -9.62 11.92 15.15
N HIS A 288 -10.86 12.38 15.23
CA HIS A 288 -11.87 12.11 14.21
C HIS A 288 -11.46 12.67 12.84
N GLU A 289 -10.91 13.89 12.82
CA GLU A 289 -10.33 14.50 11.62
C GLU A 289 -9.18 13.63 11.06
N ALA A 290 -8.26 13.19 11.91
CA ALA A 290 -7.17 12.31 11.48
C ALA A 290 -7.66 10.93 11.01
N LEU A 291 -8.75 10.41 11.60
CA LEU A 291 -9.44 9.20 11.18
C LEU A 291 -10.36 9.42 9.98
N ALA A 292 -10.33 10.54 9.26
CA ALA A 292 -11.09 10.70 8.03
C ALA A 292 -10.86 9.52 7.07
N PRO A 293 -11.83 9.15 6.22
CA PRO A 293 -11.67 8.03 5.29
C PRO A 293 -10.39 8.17 4.46
N ARG A 294 -9.45 7.26 4.69
CA ARG A 294 -8.15 7.18 4.00
C ARG A 294 -8.14 6.13 2.87
N GLU A 295 -9.28 5.47 2.64
CA GLU A 295 -9.43 4.51 1.54
C GLU A 295 -9.32 5.23 0.18
N ASN A 296 -8.35 4.81 -0.62
CA ASN A 296 -8.15 5.32 -1.98
C ASN A 296 -7.85 4.17 -2.95
N THR A 297 -8.87 3.38 -3.26
CA THR A 297 -8.77 2.27 -4.22
C THR A 297 -8.33 2.75 -5.61
N SER A 298 -8.73 3.96 -6.02
CA SER A 298 -8.27 4.59 -7.27
C SER A 298 -6.74 4.71 -7.30
N ARG A 299 -6.14 5.19 -6.21
CA ARG A 299 -4.67 5.30 -6.13
C ARG A 299 -3.98 3.94 -6.16
N LEU A 300 -4.53 2.93 -5.49
CA LEU A 300 -3.96 1.57 -5.56
C LEU A 300 -3.95 1.03 -7.00
N LYS A 301 -5.02 1.27 -7.77
CA LYS A 301 -5.07 0.88 -9.20
C LYS A 301 -4.02 1.59 -10.03
N GLU A 302 -3.88 2.90 -9.86
CA GLU A 302 -2.83 3.68 -10.52
C GLU A 302 -1.46 3.13 -10.17
N LEU A 303 -1.19 2.84 -8.90
CA LEU A 303 0.09 2.31 -8.43
C LEU A 303 0.42 0.94 -9.00
N ILE A 304 -0.55 0.04 -9.14
CA ILE A 304 -0.32 -1.26 -9.80
C ILE A 304 0.20 -1.06 -11.22
N ILE A 305 -0.29 -0.04 -11.94
CA ILE A 305 0.13 0.25 -13.31
C ILE A 305 1.49 0.98 -13.29
N GLU A 306 1.65 2.00 -12.44
CA GLU A 306 2.88 2.78 -12.28
C GLU A 306 4.09 1.91 -11.91
N ASP A 307 3.92 1.01 -10.94
CA ASP A 307 4.98 0.12 -10.42
C ASP A 307 5.49 -0.82 -11.53
N VAL A 308 4.55 -1.39 -12.30
CA VAL A 308 4.88 -2.21 -13.49
C VAL A 308 5.65 -1.41 -14.51
N ASP A 309 5.21 -0.19 -14.83
CA ASP A 309 5.90 0.64 -15.81
C ASP A 309 7.26 1.17 -15.34
N LEU A 310 7.46 1.35 -14.02
CA LEU A 310 8.74 1.73 -13.43
C LEU A 310 9.75 0.58 -13.45
N ALA A 311 9.29 -0.66 -13.21
CA ALA A 311 10.13 -1.86 -13.25
C ALA A 311 10.63 -2.20 -14.66
N PHE A 312 10.01 -1.65 -15.71
CA PHE A 312 10.57 -1.67 -17.05
C PHE A 312 11.60 -0.54 -17.19
N PRO A 313 12.93 -0.82 -17.18
CA PRO A 313 13.92 0.23 -17.29
C PRO A 313 13.68 1.05 -18.56
N ARG A 314 13.61 2.37 -18.40
CA ARG A 314 13.57 3.36 -19.49
C ARG A 314 14.77 3.25 -20.45
N THR A 315 15.78 2.48 -20.05
CA THR A 315 17.13 2.49 -20.60
C THR A 315 17.66 1.11 -20.98
N THR A 316 16.82 0.13 -21.31
CA THR A 316 17.33 -0.75 -22.37
C THR A 316 17.36 0.11 -23.63
N SER A 317 18.48 0.83 -23.81
CA SER A 317 18.81 1.34 -25.13
C SER A 317 18.68 0.15 -26.09
N GLN A 318 18.32 0.37 -27.35
CA GLN A 318 18.27 -0.72 -28.32
C GLN A 318 19.55 -1.59 -28.31
N ALA A 319 20.68 -1.04 -27.82
CA ALA A 319 21.94 -1.75 -27.60
C ALA A 319 21.92 -2.73 -26.40
N ASP A 320 21.23 -2.44 -25.30
CA ASP A 320 21.13 -3.33 -24.13
C ASP A 320 20.13 -4.47 -24.35
N VAL A 321 19.08 -4.25 -25.16
CA VAL A 321 18.16 -5.32 -25.59
C VAL A 321 18.90 -6.40 -26.39
N ASN A 322 19.99 -6.03 -27.08
CA ASN A 322 20.82 -6.97 -27.83
C ASN A 322 21.89 -7.66 -26.95
N ASN A 323 21.96 -7.38 -25.65
CA ASN A 323 22.88 -8.07 -24.74
C ASN A 323 22.28 -9.44 -24.36
N PRO A 324 22.91 -10.57 -24.73
CA PRO A 324 22.37 -11.90 -24.46
C PRO A 324 22.21 -12.21 -22.97
N LEU A 325 22.99 -11.55 -22.08
CA LEU A 325 22.84 -11.69 -20.63
C LEU A 325 21.57 -10.99 -20.12
N VAL A 326 21.29 -9.80 -20.65
CA VAL A 326 20.08 -9.04 -20.36
C VAL A 326 18.86 -9.79 -20.90
N GLU A 327 18.95 -10.32 -22.12
CA GLU A 327 17.92 -11.18 -22.68
C GLU A 327 17.69 -12.44 -21.84
N ARG A 328 18.76 -13.13 -21.42
CA ARG A 328 18.66 -14.34 -20.60
C ARG A 328 18.12 -14.05 -19.20
N MET A 329 18.52 -12.94 -18.58
CA MET A 329 17.93 -12.46 -17.33
C MET A 329 16.45 -12.15 -17.50
N PHE A 330 16.06 -11.35 -18.49
CA PHE A 330 14.65 -11.01 -18.73
C PHE A 330 13.80 -12.22 -19.14
N SER A 331 14.40 -13.23 -19.80
CA SER A 331 13.75 -14.51 -20.08
C SER A 331 13.54 -15.33 -18.80
N PHE A 332 14.48 -15.27 -17.85
CA PHE A 332 14.34 -15.89 -16.54
C PHE A 332 13.33 -15.13 -15.66
N THR A 333 13.15 -13.83 -15.90
CA THR A 333 12.20 -13.00 -15.14
C THR A 333 10.78 -12.99 -15.69
N GLY A 334 10.59 -13.48 -16.91
CA GLY A 334 9.32 -13.42 -17.61
C GLY A 334 8.89 -11.98 -17.98
N VAL A 335 9.77 -10.98 -17.82
CA VAL A 335 9.51 -9.57 -18.12
C VAL A 335 9.67 -9.27 -19.63
N TYR A 336 9.93 -10.29 -20.45
CA TYR A 336 10.18 -10.11 -21.89
C TYR A 336 8.99 -9.56 -22.69
N ASN A 337 7.76 -9.67 -22.17
CA ASN A 337 6.56 -9.21 -22.86
C ASN A 337 5.89 -8.07 -22.10
N LYS A 338 6.33 -6.83 -22.38
CA LYS A 338 5.75 -5.60 -21.83
C LYS A 338 4.22 -5.55 -21.97
N GLU A 339 3.69 -5.99 -23.12
CA GLU A 339 2.24 -6.01 -23.36
C GLU A 339 1.53 -6.96 -22.39
N LYS A 340 2.04 -8.18 -22.22
CA LYS A 340 1.48 -9.17 -21.26
C LYS A 340 1.60 -8.69 -19.82
N THR A 341 2.71 -8.03 -19.46
CA THR A 341 2.89 -7.52 -18.09
C THR A 341 1.91 -6.38 -17.81
N HIS A 342 1.74 -5.46 -18.76
CA HIS A 342 0.79 -4.37 -18.65
C HIS A 342 -0.68 -4.88 -18.66
N GLU A 343 -1.00 -5.87 -19.50
CA GLU A 343 -2.31 -6.55 -19.48
C GLU A 343 -2.59 -7.18 -18.10
N THR A 344 -1.60 -7.84 -17.52
CA THR A 344 -1.69 -8.40 -16.16
C THR A 344 -1.90 -7.29 -15.12
N ALA A 345 -1.18 -6.16 -15.22
CA ALA A 345 -1.34 -5.01 -14.33
C ALA A 345 -2.77 -4.43 -14.40
N LEU A 346 -3.31 -4.26 -15.61
CA LEU A 346 -4.69 -3.81 -15.82
C LEU A 346 -5.71 -4.81 -15.26
N ARG A 347 -5.47 -6.11 -15.43
CA ARG A 347 -6.30 -7.17 -14.83
C ARG A 347 -6.26 -7.07 -13.31
N LEU A 348 -5.08 -6.94 -12.69
CA LEU A 348 -4.93 -6.76 -11.24
C LEU A 348 -5.64 -5.49 -10.74
N ALA A 349 -5.45 -4.36 -11.42
CA ALA A 349 -6.12 -3.10 -11.08
C ALA A 349 -7.66 -3.24 -11.13
N SER A 350 -8.19 -4.00 -12.09
CA SER A 350 -9.64 -4.26 -12.16
C SER A 350 -10.18 -5.11 -11.00
N LEU A 351 -9.33 -5.89 -10.33
CA LEU A 351 -9.70 -6.71 -9.18
C LEU A 351 -9.78 -5.90 -7.88
N VAL A 352 -9.17 -4.72 -7.80
CA VAL A 352 -9.15 -3.88 -6.58
C VAL A 352 -10.55 -3.49 -6.10
N ASP A 353 -11.50 -3.34 -7.02
CA ASP A 353 -12.91 -3.00 -6.71
C ASP A 353 -13.75 -4.20 -6.28
N LYS A 354 -13.23 -5.42 -6.42
CA LYS A 354 -13.96 -6.62 -6.05
C LYS A 354 -13.95 -6.81 -4.52
N PRO A 355 -14.95 -7.53 -3.97
CA PRO A 355 -14.85 -8.04 -2.61
C PRO A 355 -13.50 -8.75 -2.41
N TYR A 356 -12.91 -8.62 -1.23
CA TYR A 356 -11.54 -9.08 -1.00
C TYR A 356 -11.37 -10.59 -1.22
N SER A 357 -12.38 -11.39 -0.88
CA SER A 357 -12.42 -12.83 -1.18
C SER A 357 -12.31 -13.11 -2.69
N GLU A 358 -13.11 -12.43 -3.50
CA GLU A 358 -13.07 -12.55 -4.96
C GLU A 358 -11.72 -12.11 -5.53
N MET A 359 -11.15 -11.00 -5.04
CA MET A 359 -9.82 -10.54 -5.44
C MET A 359 -8.76 -11.57 -5.09
N LYS A 360 -8.76 -12.10 -3.87
CA LYS A 360 -7.78 -13.09 -3.40
C LYS A 360 -7.79 -14.33 -4.30
N GLU A 361 -8.96 -14.91 -4.53
CA GLU A 361 -9.09 -16.09 -5.41
C GLU A 361 -8.69 -15.79 -6.84
N ALA A 362 -9.02 -14.60 -7.36
CA ALA A 362 -8.64 -14.20 -8.71
C ALA A 362 -7.12 -14.01 -8.84
N VAL A 363 -6.47 -13.45 -7.83
CA VAL A 363 -5.00 -13.33 -7.77
C VAL A 363 -4.33 -14.70 -7.69
N GLU A 364 -4.87 -15.64 -6.90
CA GLU A 364 -4.35 -17.01 -6.79
C GLU A 364 -4.47 -17.75 -8.13
N ARG A 365 -5.62 -17.66 -8.81
CA ARG A 365 -5.77 -18.20 -10.18
C ARG A 365 -4.82 -17.56 -11.17
N MET A 366 -4.58 -16.25 -11.05
CA MET A 366 -3.61 -15.56 -11.91
C MET A 366 -2.19 -16.06 -11.69
N ASP A 367 -1.79 -16.27 -10.43
CA ASP A 367 -0.48 -16.83 -10.08
C ASP A 367 -0.30 -18.24 -10.68
N GLU A 368 -1.32 -19.09 -10.56
CA GLU A 368 -1.39 -20.42 -11.18
C GLU A 368 -1.30 -20.36 -12.72
N GLU A 369 -2.03 -19.44 -13.36
CA GLU A 369 -2.04 -19.23 -14.82
C GLU A 369 -0.69 -18.72 -15.34
N THR A 370 -0.02 -17.85 -14.58
CA THR A 370 1.29 -17.31 -14.97
C THR A 370 2.43 -18.29 -14.72
N GLY A 371 2.29 -19.19 -13.75
CA GLY A 371 3.33 -20.10 -13.31
C GLY A 371 4.56 -19.38 -12.73
N SER A 372 5.54 -20.16 -12.28
CA SER A 372 6.80 -19.62 -11.73
C SER A 372 7.71 -18.93 -12.77
N GLU A 373 7.36 -19.01 -14.06
CA GLU A 373 8.13 -18.42 -15.16
C GLU A 373 8.04 -16.88 -15.22
N HIS A 374 7.09 -16.27 -14.51
CA HIS A 374 6.92 -14.83 -14.45
C HIS A 374 7.01 -14.30 -13.02
N TRP A 375 8.17 -14.47 -12.36
CA TRP A 375 8.35 -14.08 -10.96
C TRP A 375 7.95 -12.62 -10.68
N TYR A 376 8.18 -11.71 -11.63
CA TYR A 376 7.80 -10.31 -11.46
C TYR A 376 6.27 -10.13 -11.41
N LEU A 377 5.53 -10.87 -12.24
CA LEU A 377 4.07 -10.84 -12.22
C LEU A 377 3.51 -11.46 -10.94
N GLY A 378 4.09 -12.58 -10.50
CA GLY A 378 3.78 -13.17 -9.20
C GLY A 378 4.02 -12.17 -8.06
N ASN A 379 5.15 -11.45 -8.09
CA ASN A 379 5.46 -10.41 -7.11
C ASN A 379 4.49 -9.21 -7.18
N ALA A 380 4.19 -8.68 -8.37
CA ALA A 380 3.24 -7.58 -8.51
C ALA A 380 1.84 -7.96 -8.02
N ALA A 381 1.39 -9.19 -8.33
CA ALA A 381 0.12 -9.73 -7.85
C ALA A 381 0.14 -9.91 -6.32
N TYR A 382 1.24 -10.44 -5.77
CA TYR A 382 1.45 -10.57 -4.33
C TYR A 382 1.42 -9.21 -3.61
N TYR A 383 2.14 -8.20 -4.14
CA TYR A 383 2.17 -6.86 -3.58
C TYR A 383 0.82 -6.16 -3.70
N ALA A 384 0.10 -6.32 -4.82
CA ALA A 384 -1.24 -5.74 -4.99
C ALA A 384 -2.23 -6.33 -3.98
N ARG A 385 -2.19 -7.66 -3.80
CA ARG A 385 -2.98 -8.35 -2.77
C ARG A 385 -2.61 -7.87 -1.36
N SER A 386 -1.32 -7.78 -1.05
CA SER A 386 -0.82 -7.36 0.26
C SER A 386 -1.16 -5.90 0.59
N ALA A 387 -1.04 -5.02 -0.40
CA ALA A 387 -1.43 -3.62 -0.34
C ALA A 387 -2.93 -3.47 -0.08
N ARG A 388 -3.77 -4.21 -0.82
CA ARG A 388 -5.23 -4.22 -0.58
C ARG A 388 -5.58 -4.79 0.78
N ALA A 389 -4.96 -5.90 1.19
CA ALA A 389 -5.18 -6.48 2.51
C ALA A 389 -4.85 -5.48 3.63
N SER A 390 -3.70 -4.82 3.53
CA SER A 390 -3.25 -3.81 4.50
C SER A 390 -4.20 -2.60 4.54
N GLN A 391 -4.67 -2.13 3.38
CA GLN A 391 -5.68 -1.08 3.29
C GLN A 391 -6.98 -1.47 4.00
N LEU A 392 -7.48 -2.68 3.73
CA LEU A 392 -8.73 -3.16 4.32
C LEU A 392 -8.60 -3.35 5.83
N MET A 393 -7.48 -3.89 6.32
CA MET A 393 -7.21 -4.03 7.75
C MET A 393 -7.09 -2.65 8.44
N SER A 394 -6.42 -1.68 7.81
CA SER A 394 -6.38 -0.31 8.34
C SER A 394 -7.79 0.32 8.37
N THR A 395 -8.56 0.21 7.28
CA THR A 395 -9.93 0.73 7.19
C THR A 395 -10.84 0.10 8.24
N GLN A 396 -10.76 -1.21 8.43
CA GLN A 396 -11.47 -1.95 9.47
C GLN A 396 -11.10 -1.43 10.86
N THR A 397 -9.81 -1.20 11.13
CA THR A 397 -9.33 -0.67 12.42
C THR A 397 -9.89 0.73 12.66
N GLN A 398 -9.87 1.60 11.64
CA GLN A 398 -10.44 2.95 11.70
C GLN A 398 -11.94 2.94 11.96
N HIS A 399 -12.69 2.05 11.30
CA HIS A 399 -14.12 1.88 11.53
C HIS A 399 -14.42 1.52 12.99
N THR A 400 -13.71 0.55 13.53
CA THR A 400 -13.85 0.13 14.93
C THR A 400 -13.46 1.26 15.90
N LEU A 401 -12.38 2.02 15.61
CA LEU A 401 -11.98 3.18 16.40
C LEU A 401 -13.02 4.30 16.40
N ARG A 402 -13.63 4.60 15.25
CA ARG A 402 -14.72 5.60 15.18
C ARG A 402 -15.90 5.19 16.06
N VAL A 403 -16.28 3.91 16.06
CA VAL A 403 -17.33 3.38 16.95
C VAL A 403 -16.92 3.52 18.43
N ALA A 404 -15.67 3.18 18.78
CA ALA A 404 -15.17 3.32 20.14
C ALA A 404 -15.18 4.76 20.65
N LEU A 405 -14.78 5.72 19.81
CA LEU A 405 -14.83 7.15 20.12
C LEU A 405 -16.27 7.65 20.28
N ALA A 406 -17.18 7.19 19.43
CA ALA A 406 -18.61 7.51 19.54
C ALA A 406 -19.22 6.95 20.84
N LEU A 407 -18.90 5.70 21.21
CA LEU A 407 -19.32 5.10 22.48
C LEU A 407 -18.80 5.88 23.69
N LYS A 408 -17.54 6.32 23.64
CA LYS A 408 -16.94 7.12 24.70
C LYS A 408 -17.63 8.47 24.87
N ARG A 409 -17.91 9.14 23.76
CA ARG A 409 -18.68 10.40 23.76
C ARG A 409 -20.08 10.18 24.32
N TYR A 410 -20.78 9.14 23.87
CA TYR A 410 -22.10 8.78 24.39
C TYR A 410 -22.07 8.56 25.92
N LYS A 411 -21.10 7.80 26.44
CA LYS A 411 -20.93 7.58 27.90
C LYS A 411 -20.64 8.89 28.64
N SER A 412 -19.82 9.77 28.09
CA SER A 412 -19.54 11.07 28.71
C SER A 412 -20.79 11.96 28.80
N GLU A 413 -21.68 11.88 27.80
CA GLU A 413 -22.89 12.70 27.74
C GLU A 413 -24.03 12.12 28.61
N ARG A 414 -24.16 10.78 28.69
CA ARG A 414 -25.32 10.10 29.31
C ARG A 414 -24.98 9.32 30.58
N GLY A 415 -23.71 9.18 30.93
CA GLY A 415 -23.22 8.46 32.10
C GLY A 415 -23.12 6.93 31.94
N ALA A 416 -23.62 6.36 30.84
CA ALA A 416 -23.58 4.93 30.54
C ALA A 416 -23.35 4.68 29.04
N TYR A 417 -22.82 3.51 28.69
CA TYR A 417 -22.76 3.06 27.29
C TYR A 417 -24.17 2.72 26.77
N PRO A 418 -24.44 2.83 25.46
CA PRO A 418 -25.75 2.51 24.90
C PRO A 418 -26.06 1.02 25.00
N ALA A 419 -27.35 0.63 24.95
CA ALA A 419 -27.71 -0.79 24.90
C ALA A 419 -27.45 -1.39 23.51
N ALA A 420 -27.47 -0.56 22.46
CA ALA A 420 -27.16 -0.96 21.09
C ALA A 420 -26.48 0.17 20.30
N LEU A 421 -25.69 -0.18 19.27
CA LEU A 421 -24.99 0.81 18.43
C LEU A 421 -25.91 1.83 17.74
N ASN A 422 -27.17 1.47 17.44
CA ASN A 422 -28.13 2.37 16.79
C ASN A 422 -28.45 3.62 17.63
N GLU A 423 -28.22 3.59 18.94
CA GLU A 423 -28.40 4.76 19.81
C GLU A 423 -27.30 5.82 19.61
N LEU A 424 -26.21 5.47 18.92
CA LEU A 424 -25.19 6.43 18.51
C LEU A 424 -25.65 7.29 17.31
N LEU A 425 -26.75 6.92 16.65
CA LEU A 425 -27.26 7.61 15.47
C LEU A 425 -28.35 8.65 15.84
N PRO A 426 -28.40 9.81 15.14
CA PRO A 426 -27.38 10.37 14.25
C PRO A 426 -26.32 11.20 15.01
N ASP A 427 -26.44 11.34 16.34
CA ASP A 427 -25.73 12.36 17.11
C ASP A 427 -24.21 12.10 17.25
N ASN A 428 -23.78 10.83 17.25
CA ASN A 428 -22.40 10.44 17.45
C ASN A 428 -21.79 9.70 16.25
N LEU A 429 -22.62 9.11 15.38
CA LEU A 429 -22.23 8.46 14.12
C LEU A 429 -23.26 8.77 13.02
N ASP A 430 -22.78 8.90 11.77
CA ASP A 430 -23.67 9.04 10.60
C ASP A 430 -24.34 7.71 10.22
N ALA A 431 -23.59 6.60 10.35
CA ALA A 431 -24.03 5.24 10.11
C ALA A 431 -23.15 4.26 10.91
N ILE A 432 -23.64 3.04 11.14
CA ILE A 432 -22.84 1.97 11.73
C ILE A 432 -21.90 1.42 10.66
N PRO A 433 -20.55 1.51 10.83
CA PRO A 433 -19.62 1.01 9.84
C PRO A 433 -19.71 -0.51 9.70
N THR A 434 -19.51 -1.00 8.48
CA THR A 434 -19.28 -2.42 8.20
C THR A 434 -17.78 -2.73 8.15
N ASP A 435 -17.43 -3.98 8.43
CA ASP A 435 -16.09 -4.50 8.18
C ASP A 435 -15.87 -4.59 6.66
N PRO A 436 -14.86 -3.91 6.09
CA PRO A 436 -14.65 -3.88 4.64
C PRO A 436 -14.19 -5.22 4.06
N ILE A 437 -13.83 -6.21 4.89
CA ILE A 437 -13.42 -7.55 4.44
C ILE A 437 -14.60 -8.52 4.42
N THR A 438 -15.44 -8.51 5.46
CA THR A 438 -16.59 -9.43 5.59
C THR A 438 -17.90 -8.80 5.14
N GLU A 439 -17.94 -7.49 4.95
CA GLU A 439 -19.13 -6.68 4.64
C GLU A 439 -20.21 -6.73 5.73
N LEU A 440 -19.90 -7.30 6.88
CA LEU A 440 -20.81 -7.42 8.01
C LEU A 440 -20.67 -6.22 8.98
N PRO A 441 -21.74 -5.82 9.68
CA PRO A 441 -21.66 -4.78 10.71
C PRO A 441 -20.69 -5.16 11.83
N ILE A 442 -20.02 -4.16 12.42
CA ILE A 442 -19.22 -4.36 13.64
C ILE A 442 -20.09 -4.92 14.76
N VAL A 443 -19.58 -5.95 15.46
CA VAL A 443 -20.29 -6.59 16.57
C VAL A 443 -20.01 -5.80 17.85
N TYR A 444 -21.07 -5.38 18.52
CA TYR A 444 -21.03 -4.66 19.79
C TYR A 444 -21.70 -5.47 20.88
N MET A 445 -21.03 -5.61 22.01
CA MET A 445 -21.56 -6.29 23.18
C MET A 445 -21.37 -5.39 24.41
N PRO A 446 -22.45 -4.78 24.95
CA PRO A 446 -22.35 -4.01 26.19
C PRO A 446 -21.97 -4.92 27.36
N TRP A 447 -21.22 -4.39 28.32
CA TRP A 447 -20.83 -5.07 29.55
C TRP A 447 -20.96 -4.12 30.75
N GLU A 448 -21.07 -4.64 31.98
CA GLU A 448 -21.41 -3.89 33.21
C GLU A 448 -20.89 -2.44 33.24
N ASP A 449 -19.57 -2.22 33.11
CA ASP A 449 -18.94 -0.89 33.08
C ASP A 449 -18.23 -0.57 31.75
N GLY A 450 -18.45 -1.41 30.72
CA GLY A 450 -17.62 -1.49 29.53
C GLY A 450 -18.37 -1.91 28.28
N TYR A 451 -17.61 -2.31 27.28
CA TYR A 451 -18.13 -2.94 26.09
C TYR A 451 -17.04 -3.77 25.42
N PHE A 452 -17.47 -4.61 24.49
CA PHE A 452 -16.60 -5.22 23.50
C PHE A 452 -17.00 -4.77 22.10
N LEU A 453 -15.99 -4.55 21.27
CA LEU A 453 -16.14 -4.41 19.83
C LEU A 453 -15.37 -5.52 19.16
N PHE A 454 -16.07 -6.33 18.36
CA PHE A 454 -15.46 -7.42 17.63
C PHE A 454 -15.60 -7.21 16.14
N ARG A 455 -14.57 -7.66 15.44
CA ARG A 455 -14.66 -7.92 14.01
C ARG A 455 -15.59 -9.11 13.79
N PRO A 456 -16.62 -9.00 12.94
CA PRO A 456 -17.33 -10.18 12.50
C PRO A 456 -16.37 -11.11 11.76
N THR A 457 -16.28 -12.37 12.17
CA THR A 457 -15.63 -13.40 11.36
C THR A 457 -16.66 -13.98 10.40
N ALA A 458 -16.26 -14.35 9.18
CA ALA A 458 -17.17 -15.08 8.28
C ALA A 458 -17.54 -16.49 8.84
N GLU A 459 -16.81 -16.95 9.86
CA GLU A 459 -16.89 -18.26 10.50
C GLU A 459 -17.24 -18.15 12.01
N ILE A 460 -18.21 -17.32 12.40
CA ILE A 460 -18.61 -17.23 13.83
C ILE A 460 -19.12 -18.58 14.37
N GLU A 461 -19.60 -19.50 13.51
CA GLU A 461 -20.00 -20.85 13.95
C GLU A 461 -18.83 -21.75 14.40
N GLU A 462 -17.59 -21.53 13.96
CA GLU A 462 -16.43 -22.35 14.38
C GLU A 462 -15.59 -21.71 15.51
N ALA A 463 -15.65 -20.38 15.67
CA ALA A 463 -14.86 -19.69 16.69
C ALA A 463 -15.30 -20.02 18.14
N GLU A 464 -16.56 -20.39 18.37
CA GLU A 464 -17.03 -20.88 19.67
C GLU A 464 -16.56 -22.33 19.97
N SER A 465 -16.20 -23.11 18.94
CA SER A 465 -15.74 -24.51 19.08
C SER A 465 -14.25 -24.63 19.46
N TYR A 466 -13.41 -23.66 19.11
CA TYR A 466 -11.96 -23.71 19.38
C TYR A 466 -11.55 -23.13 20.74
N ALA A 467 -12.50 -22.68 21.56
CA ALA A 467 -12.23 -22.17 22.91
C ALA A 467 -12.13 -23.27 23.98
N TYR A 468 -12.41 -24.55 23.68
CA TYR A 468 -12.51 -25.59 24.70
C TYR A 468 -12.00 -27.01 24.36
N GLU A 469 -11.39 -27.27 23.20
CA GLU A 469 -10.83 -28.60 22.93
C GLU A 469 -9.30 -28.63 23.07
N GLU A 470 -8.84 -29.36 24.10
CA GLU A 470 -7.46 -29.78 24.28
C GLU A 470 -6.96 -30.50 23.00
N SER A 471 -6.02 -29.88 22.28
CA SER A 471 -5.41 -30.48 21.10
C SER A 471 -4.58 -31.72 21.48
N PRO A 472 -4.85 -32.91 20.91
CA PRO A 472 -4.24 -34.16 21.33
C PRO A 472 -3.13 -34.65 20.37
N TYR A 473 -2.20 -33.81 19.92
CA TYR A 473 -1.08 -34.27 19.07
C TYR A 473 0.28 -33.64 19.38
N ASP A 474 1.25 -34.54 19.52
CA ASP A 474 2.66 -34.36 19.86
C ASP A 474 3.47 -33.57 18.82
N GLU A 475 4.53 -32.97 19.35
CA GLU A 475 5.66 -32.23 18.77
C GLU A 475 6.16 -32.74 17.39
N GLU A 476 5.72 -32.11 16.30
CA GLU A 476 6.56 -31.88 15.12
C GLU A 476 6.37 -30.42 14.65
N GLU A 477 7.50 -29.72 14.51
CA GLU A 477 7.62 -28.29 14.22
C GLU A 477 6.78 -27.84 13.01
N TYR A 478 5.72 -27.09 13.26
CA TYR A 478 5.16 -26.15 12.30
C TYR A 478 5.59 -24.74 12.71
N GLU A 479 6.52 -24.15 11.96
CA GLU A 479 6.65 -22.68 11.90
C GLU A 479 5.41 -22.12 11.22
N VAL A 480 4.38 -21.87 12.03
CA VAL A 480 3.24 -21.04 11.64
C VAL A 480 3.77 -19.61 11.53
N TYR A 481 4.08 -19.16 10.31
CA TYR A 481 4.26 -17.74 10.04
C TYR A 481 2.90 -17.04 10.22
N SER A 482 2.60 -16.72 11.47
CA SER A 482 1.44 -15.94 11.81
C SER A 482 1.79 -14.46 11.60
N ILE A 483 1.08 -13.82 10.68
CA ILE A 483 0.88 -12.37 10.69
C ILE A 483 -0.17 -12.02 11.79
N GLY A 484 -0.41 -12.91 12.76
CA GLY A 484 -1.73 -13.03 13.41
C GLY A 484 -1.77 -13.40 14.90
N GLU A 485 -0.70 -13.81 15.56
CA GLU A 485 -0.77 -14.10 17.00
C GLU A 485 -0.99 -12.84 17.85
N GLY A 486 -0.47 -11.69 17.40
CA GLY A 486 -0.88 -10.39 17.95
C GLY A 486 -2.33 -10.02 17.62
N TYR A 487 -2.85 -10.49 16.47
CA TYR A 487 -4.20 -10.20 15.97
C TYR A 487 -5.29 -10.87 16.83
N ARG A 488 -5.07 -12.11 17.30
CA ARG A 488 -6.03 -12.81 18.18
C ARG A 488 -6.23 -12.13 19.54
N ARG A 489 -5.17 -11.55 20.13
CA ARG A 489 -5.30 -10.74 21.37
C ARG A 489 -5.99 -9.40 21.11
N GLN A 490 -5.75 -8.79 19.95
CA GLN A 490 -6.40 -7.53 19.58
C GLN A 490 -7.91 -7.66 19.33
N THR A 491 -8.46 -8.83 19.00
CA THR A 491 -9.91 -8.97 18.81
C THR A 491 -10.68 -9.10 20.12
N LEU A 492 -10.02 -9.44 21.23
CA LEU A 492 -10.62 -9.54 22.57
C LEU A 492 -10.18 -8.34 23.43
N TRP A 493 -10.60 -7.12 23.06
CA TRP A 493 -10.40 -5.96 23.92
C TRP A 493 -11.51 -5.87 24.97
N HIS A 494 -11.15 -6.16 26.22
CA HIS A 494 -11.93 -5.76 27.38
C HIS A 494 -11.65 -4.27 27.68
N ALA A 495 -12.62 -3.39 27.49
CA ALA A 495 -12.58 -2.09 28.17
C ALA A 495 -12.96 -2.29 29.65
N LYS A 496 -12.05 -2.84 30.45
CA LYS A 496 -12.17 -2.87 31.91
C LYS A 496 -11.49 -1.60 32.43
N GLN A 497 -12.29 -0.61 32.82
CA GLN A 497 -11.82 0.63 33.47
C GLN A 497 -11.30 0.35 34.87
#